data_AF-A0A970Q9A4-F1
#
_entry.id   AF-A0A970Q9A4-F1
#
_cell.length_a   1.000
_cell.length_b   1.000
_cell.length_c   1.000
_cell.angle_alpha   90.00
_cell.angle_beta   90.00
_cell.angle_gamma   90.00
#
_symmetry.space_group_name_H-M   'P 1'
#
loop_
_entity.id
_entity.type
_entity.pdbx_description
1 polymer ?
#
loop_
_entity_poly.entity_id
_entity_poly.type
_entity_poly.pdbx_seq_one_letter_code
_entity_poly.pdbx_strand_id
1 'polypeptide(L)'
;MSHTLDYFNQQVLDKIESWPVDIVADYARLVQLLVEFGPALHMPRSRAMGSGPFELRPRGREGVGRALYCFCRAPGFPGHLRGVTL
;
A
#
# COMPACT_ATOMS: atom_id res chain seq x y z
N MET A 1 16.27 -5.66 1.94
CA MET A 1 15.48 -6.00 3.14
C MET A 1 14.03 -6.02 2.70
N SER A 2 13.43 -7.18 2.46
CA SER A 2 12.05 -7.27 1.96
C SER A 2 11.06 -7.06 3.11
N HIS A 3 10.21 -6.05 3.02
CA HIS A 3 9.09 -5.83 3.91
C HIS A 3 7.95 -6.80 3.58
N THR A 4 7.02 -7.01 4.51
CA THR A 4 5.86 -7.90 4.29
C THR A 4 4.61 -7.05 4.18
N LEU A 5 3.73 -7.37 3.23
CA LEU A 5 2.42 -6.76 3.11
C LEU A 5 1.36 -7.75 3.59
N ASP A 6 0.50 -7.30 4.49
CA ASP A 6 -0.70 -7.99 4.92
C ASP A 6 -1.93 -7.13 4.55
N TYR A 7 -3.07 -7.76 4.30
CA TYR A 7 -4.35 -7.07 4.17
C TYR A 7 -5.08 -7.10 5.49
N PHE A 8 -5.77 -6.01 5.85
CA PHE A 8 -6.51 -5.94 7.11
C PHE A 8 -7.56 -7.04 7.23
N ASN A 9 -8.26 -7.33 6.13
CA ASN A 9 -9.17 -8.46 5.99
C ASN A 9 -9.37 -8.80 4.51
N GLN A 10 -10.11 -9.89 4.24
CA GLN A 10 -10.42 -10.33 2.89
C GLN A 10 -11.27 -9.30 2.10
N GLN A 11 -12.19 -8.59 2.76
CA GLN A 11 -13.05 -7.61 2.10
C GLN A 11 -12.26 -6.44 1.49
N VAL A 12 -11.16 -6.04 2.12
CA VAL A 12 -10.25 -5.02 1.58
C VAL A 12 -9.60 -5.52 0.30
N LEU A 13 -9.11 -6.76 0.31
CA LEU A 13 -8.52 -7.39 -0.88
C LEU A 13 -9.56 -7.50 -2.00
N ASP A 14 -10.75 -8.02 -1.71
CA ASP A 14 -11.84 -8.15 -2.70
C ASP A 14 -12.21 -6.79 -3.32
N LYS A 15 -12.23 -5.72 -2.50
CA LYS A 15 -12.50 -4.36 -2.99
C LYS A 15 -11.40 -3.83 -3.90
N ILE A 16 -10.15 -4.12 -3.61
CA ILE A 16 -9.01 -3.76 -4.47
C ILE A 16 -9.07 -4.56 -5.78
N GLU A 17 -9.34 -5.86 -5.71
CA GLU A 17 -9.45 -6.72 -6.88
C GLU A 17 -10.65 -6.37 -7.78
N SER A 18 -11.70 -5.75 -7.22
CA SER A 18 -12.82 -5.22 -7.99
C SER A 18 -12.53 -3.94 -8.78
N TRP A 19 -11.35 -3.33 -8.60
CA TRP A 19 -10.98 -2.15 -9.38
C TRP A 19 -10.72 -2.48 -10.85
N PRO A 20 -10.81 -1.48 -11.74
CA PRO A 20 -10.32 -1.59 -13.10
C PRO A 20 -8.90 -2.17 -13.18
N VAL A 21 -8.67 -3.04 -14.16
CA VAL A 21 -7.42 -3.81 -14.30
C VAL A 21 -6.16 -2.94 -14.36
N ASP A 22 -6.27 -1.75 -14.94
CA ASP A 22 -5.19 -0.78 -15.03
C ASP A 22 -4.87 -0.12 -13.67
N ILE A 23 -5.86 0.09 -12.82
CA ILE A 23 -5.68 0.56 -11.44
C ILE A 23 -5.09 -0.56 -10.57
N VAL A 24 -5.57 -1.81 -10.72
CA VAL A 24 -5.00 -2.99 -10.02
C VAL A 24 -3.54 -3.18 -10.40
N ALA A 25 -3.18 -3.03 -11.67
CA ALA A 25 -1.80 -3.15 -12.13
C ALA A 25 -0.87 -2.10 -11.50
N ASP A 26 -1.29 -0.82 -11.44
CA ASP A 26 -0.48 0.20 -10.76
C ASP A 26 -0.45 -0.02 -9.24
N TYR A 27 -1.54 -0.48 -8.63
CA TYR A 27 -1.57 -0.86 -7.21
C TYR A 27 -0.53 -1.95 -6.92
N ALA A 28 -0.50 -3.03 -7.69
CA ALA A 28 0.47 -4.11 -7.55
C ALA A 28 1.91 -3.60 -7.64
N ARG A 29 2.18 -2.71 -8.60
CA ARG A 29 3.50 -2.05 -8.74
C ARG A 29 3.85 -1.21 -7.51
N LEU A 30 2.91 -0.42 -6.98
CA LEU A 30 3.15 0.41 -5.80
C LEU A 30 3.40 -0.43 -4.55
N VAL A 31 2.67 -1.52 -4.37
CA VAL A 31 2.88 -2.48 -3.27
C VAL A 31 4.24 -3.17 -3.38
N GLN A 32 4.69 -3.55 -4.57
CA GLN A 32 6.04 -4.09 -4.76
C GLN A 32 7.11 -3.10 -4.31
N LEU A 33 6.95 -1.81 -4.67
CA LEU A 33 7.86 -0.77 -4.22
C LEU A 33 7.82 -0.57 -2.70
N LEU A 34 6.64 -0.70 -2.07
CA LEU A 34 6.51 -0.68 -0.61
C LEU A 34 7.24 -1.86 0.05
N VAL A 35 7.15 -3.05 -0.55
CA VAL A 35 7.84 -4.25 -0.09
C VAL A 35 9.35 -4.11 -0.22
N GLU A 36 9.82 -3.50 -1.31
CA GLU A 36 11.26 -3.39 -1.62
C GLU A 36 11.94 -2.21 -0.91
N PHE A 37 11.29 -1.05 -0.87
CA PHE A 37 11.89 0.22 -0.45
C PHE A 37 11.23 0.84 0.80
N GLY A 38 10.08 0.32 1.25
CA GLY A 38 9.38 0.82 2.42
C GLY A 38 8.43 2.00 2.15
N PRO A 39 7.98 2.72 3.19
CA PRO A 39 6.85 3.68 3.11
C PRO A 39 7.05 4.91 2.22
N ALA A 40 8.29 5.20 1.81
CA ALA A 40 8.69 6.48 1.22
C ALA A 40 8.41 6.57 -0.30
N LEU A 41 7.15 6.40 -0.70
CA LEU A 41 6.75 6.55 -2.11
C LEU A 41 6.54 7.99 -2.57
N HIS A 42 6.35 8.91 -1.60
CA HIS A 42 6.12 10.35 -1.77
C HIS A 42 4.98 10.71 -2.75
N MET A 43 4.64 12.00 -2.80
CA MET A 43 3.72 12.47 -3.82
C MET A 43 4.35 12.31 -5.21
N PRO A 44 3.57 11.93 -6.24
CA PRO A 44 2.10 11.86 -6.25
C PRO A 44 1.51 10.47 -5.94
N ARG A 45 2.34 9.48 -5.56
CA ARG A 45 1.96 8.06 -5.41
C ARG A 45 1.44 7.72 -4.01
N SER A 46 1.97 8.41 -3.01
CA SER A 46 1.54 8.29 -1.62
C SER A 46 1.41 9.67 -0.97
N ARG A 47 0.47 9.80 -0.03
CA ARG A 47 0.30 10.98 0.81
C ARG A 47 0.19 10.54 2.27
N ALA A 48 1.04 11.09 3.14
CA ALA A 48 0.86 10.93 4.59
C ALA A 48 -0.42 11.66 5.05
N MET A 49 -1.28 10.99 5.81
CA MET A 49 -2.54 11.55 6.32
C MET A 49 -2.41 12.10 7.75
N GLY A 50 -1.21 12.44 8.18
CA GLY A 50 -0.93 12.94 9.53
C GLY A 50 -0.15 11.93 10.37
N SER A 51 -0.74 11.44 11.46
CA SER A 51 -0.03 10.74 12.54
C SER A 51 0.10 9.22 12.39
N GLY A 52 -0.24 8.61 11.24
CA GLY A 52 -0.14 7.15 11.13
C GLY A 52 -0.38 6.55 9.74
N PRO A 53 -1.55 6.77 9.11
CA PRO A 53 -1.85 6.16 7.83
C PRO A 53 -1.28 6.97 6.66
N PHE A 54 -0.93 6.26 5.61
CA PHE A 54 -0.58 6.79 4.30
C PHE A 54 -1.66 6.40 3.31
N GLU A 55 -1.98 7.30 2.38
CA GLU A 55 -2.87 7.02 1.26
C GLU A 55 -2.04 6.60 0.05
N LEU A 56 -2.27 5.39 -0.46
CA LEU A 56 -1.80 4.94 -1.78
C LEU A 56 -2.75 5.42 -2.86
N ARG A 57 -2.20 5.95 -3.95
CA ARG A 57 -2.98 6.55 -5.06
C ARG A 57 -2.66 5.88 -6.40
N PRO A 58 -3.01 4.59 -6.59
CA PRO A 58 -2.84 3.91 -7.85
C PRO A 58 -3.66 4.60 -8.95
N ARG A 59 -3.09 4.67 -10.16
CA ARG A 59 -3.71 5.38 -11.29
C ARG A 59 -3.84 4.49 -12.51
N GLY A 60 -5.03 4.57 -13.11
CA GLY A 60 -5.36 3.98 -14.40
C GLY A 60 -5.87 5.05 -15.37
N ARG A 61 -6.16 4.63 -16.59
CA ARG A 61 -6.91 5.39 -17.58
C ARG A 61 -8.33 5.65 -17.10
N GLU A 62 -8.92 4.72 -16.36
CA GLU A 62 -10.30 4.83 -15.86
C GLU A 62 -10.43 5.68 -14.59
N GLY A 63 -9.31 6.07 -13.95
CA GLY A 63 -9.32 6.98 -12.81
C GLY A 63 -8.23 6.72 -11.78
N VAL A 64 -8.57 6.98 -10.51
CA VAL A 64 -7.65 6.90 -9.38
C VAL A 64 -8.25 6.00 -8.30
N GLY A 65 -7.56 4.90 -7.99
CA GLY A 65 -7.86 4.09 -6.81
C GLY A 65 -7.30 4.74 -5.55
N ARG A 66 -7.88 4.43 -4.40
CA ARG A 66 -7.44 4.92 -3.10
C ARG A 66 -7.45 3.77 -2.11
N ALA A 67 -6.27 3.45 -1.59
CA ALA A 67 -6.10 2.49 -0.51
C ALA A 67 -5.35 3.17 0.63
N LEU A 68 -5.67 2.83 1.86
CA LEU A 68 -4.91 3.30 3.01
C LEU A 68 -3.91 2.22 3.40
N TYR A 69 -2.72 2.61 3.86
CA TYR A 69 -1.78 1.67 4.42
C TYR A 69 -1.07 2.24 5.64
N CYS A 70 -0.74 1.35 6.58
CA CYS A 70 0.07 1.66 7.75
C CYS A 70 1.35 0.83 7.69
N PHE A 71 2.44 1.37 8.21
CA PHE A 71 3.67 0.63 8.42
C PHE A 71 3.92 0.47 9.92
N CYS A 72 3.98 -0.78 10.38
CA CYS A 72 4.34 -1.10 11.75
C CYS A 72 5.74 -1.70 11.77
N ARG A 73 6.62 -1.17 12.62
CA ARG A 73 7.86 -1.84 13.00
C ARG A 73 7.52 -2.83 14.12
N ALA A 74 7.59 -4.12 13.85
CA ALA A 74 7.40 -5.12 14.91
C ALA A 74 8.52 -4.97 15.97
N PRO A 75 8.20 -4.77 17.27
CA PRO A 75 9.21 -4.78 18.31
C PRO A 75 9.84 -6.20 18.37
N GLY A 76 11.17 -6.28 18.37
CA GLY A 76 11.92 -7.54 18.44
C GLY A 76 12.41 -8.12 17.11
N PHE A 77 11.97 -7.59 15.95
CA PHE A 77 12.49 -8.00 14.63
C PHE A 77 13.19 -6.83 13.94
N PRO A 78 14.54 -6.79 13.89
CA PRO A 78 15.24 -5.77 13.12
C PRO A 78 14.94 -5.99 11.63
N GLY A 79 14.22 -5.05 11.00
CA GLY A 79 14.11 -4.95 9.54
C GLY A 79 12.78 -5.39 8.90
N HIS A 80 11.83 -5.95 9.64
CA HIS A 80 10.52 -6.29 9.09
C HIS A 80 9.50 -5.19 9.39
N LEU A 81 9.34 -4.27 8.44
CA LEU A 81 8.16 -3.42 8.41
C LEU A 81 7.01 -4.26 7.83
N ARG A 82 5.89 -4.35 8.57
CA ARG A 82 4.64 -4.89 8.04
C ARG A 82 3.79 -3.73 7.53
N GLY A 83 3.49 -3.76 6.23
CA GLY A 83 2.50 -2.88 5.62
C GLY A 83 1.11 -3.50 5.76
N VAL A 84 0.15 -2.82 6.37
CA VAL A 84 -1.25 -3.26 6.38
C VAL A 84 -2.04 -2.38 5.44
N THR A 85 -2.65 -2.94 4.40
CA THR A 85 -3.63 -2.20 3.57
C THR A 85 -5.00 -2.25 4.24
N LEU A 86 -5.59 -1.08 4.48
CA LEU A 86 -6.89 -0.84 5.15
C LEU A 86 -7.98 -0.51 4.12
#